data_AF-A0A9N7NZN1-F1
#
_entry.id   AF-A0A9N7NZN1-F1
#
_cell.length_a   1.000
_cell.length_b   1.000
_cell.length_c   1.000
_cell.angle_alpha   90.00
_cell.angle_beta   90.00
_cell.angle_gamma   90.00
#
_symmetry.space_group_name_H-M   'P 1'
#
loop_
_entity.id
_entity.type
_entity.pdbx_description
1 polymer ?
#
loop_
_entity_poly.entity_id
_entity_poly.type
_entity_poly.pdbx_seq_one_letter_code
_entity_poly.pdbx_strand_id
1 'polypeptide(L)'
;MSSTFPSFVAKRSVSKLPIVGLVSKCLGCVYVQRELKSSDIKGVSAVISDRIQEAHQDKSAPKMMIFPEGTTTNGDYLLPFKTGAFLAQSPVRHVILLLCQFANYIEVTKLPVYRPSEQEKADPKLYAENVRRLIAREANLILSDVGLAEKRVYLEALNGNISTPTVLRHKDD
;
A
#
# COMPACT_ATOMS: atom_id res chain seq x y z
N MET A 1 23.18 12.83 3.60
CA MET A 1 21.73 12.66 3.94
C MET A 1 21.46 11.16 4.01
N SER A 2 20.54 10.70 4.86
CA SER A 2 20.25 9.26 4.98
C SER A 2 19.57 8.76 3.71
N SER A 3 20.13 7.73 3.06
CA SER A 3 19.53 7.06 1.89
C SER A 3 18.48 6.02 2.27
N THR A 4 18.34 5.73 3.58
CA THR A 4 17.49 4.66 4.10
C THR A 4 16.03 5.08 4.26
N PHE A 5 15.77 6.37 4.52
CA PHE A 5 14.43 6.91 4.73
C PHE A 5 14.07 7.94 3.66
N PRO A 6 12.82 7.92 3.14
CA PRO A 6 12.44 8.85 2.09
C PRO A 6 12.29 10.28 2.62
N SER A 7 12.52 11.24 1.73
CA SER A 7 12.19 12.65 1.94
C SER A 7 10.72 12.92 1.58
N PHE A 8 10.12 13.93 2.20
CA PHE A 8 8.70 14.28 2.01
C PHE A 8 8.51 15.76 1.67
N VAL A 9 7.31 16.10 1.21
CA VAL A 9 6.85 17.47 1.04
C VAL A 9 6.08 17.90 2.29
N ALA A 10 6.54 18.93 2.99
CA ALA A 10 5.99 19.37 4.28
C ALA A 10 5.66 20.88 4.28
N LYS A 11 4.76 21.32 5.18
CA LYS A 11 4.54 22.76 5.41
C LYS A 11 5.80 23.40 5.99
N ARG A 12 6.09 24.65 5.63
CA ARG A 12 7.25 25.39 6.18
C ARG A 12 7.26 25.44 7.72
N SER A 13 6.10 25.46 8.38
CA SER A 13 5.99 25.40 9.83
C SER A 13 6.54 24.10 10.46
N VAL A 14 6.54 22.97 9.74
CA VAL A 14 7.06 21.68 10.23
C VAL A 14 8.55 21.77 10.55
N SER A 15 9.30 22.58 9.78
CA SER A 15 10.74 22.80 10.00
C SER A 15 11.09 23.46 11.34
N LYS A 16 10.08 24.06 12.02
CA LYS A 16 10.23 24.78 13.29
C LYS A 16 9.81 23.94 14.51
N LEU A 17 9.18 22.80 14.30
CA LEU A 17 8.73 21.94 15.40
C LEU A 17 9.93 21.30 16.12
N PRO A 18 9.94 21.22 17.45
CA PRO A 18 10.99 20.51 18.18
C PRO A 18 10.98 19.03 17.79
N ILE A 19 12.16 18.42 17.67
CA ILE A 19 12.40 17.02 17.26
C ILE A 19 11.97 16.76 15.79
N VAL A 20 10.69 16.93 15.45
CA VAL A 20 10.13 16.72 14.09
C VAL A 20 10.80 17.62 13.06
N GLY A 21 11.07 18.88 13.40
CA GLY A 21 11.78 19.82 12.52
C GLY A 21 13.24 19.44 12.29
N LEU A 22 13.89 18.83 13.28
CA LEU A 22 15.27 18.32 13.14
C LEU A 22 15.29 17.11 12.22
N VAL A 23 14.42 16.13 12.49
CA VAL A 23 14.29 14.91 11.67
C VAL A 23 13.95 15.24 10.22
N SER A 24 12.96 16.11 9.99
CA SER A 24 12.58 16.51 8.62
C SER A 24 13.69 17.24 7.87
N LYS A 25 14.58 17.98 8.55
CA LYS A 25 15.80 18.55 7.95
C LYS A 25 16.83 17.47 7.63
N CYS A 26 17.06 16.50 8.53
CA CYS A 26 17.99 15.39 8.30
C CYS A 26 17.57 14.47 7.13
N LEU A 27 16.25 14.27 6.97
CA LEU A 27 15.66 13.57 5.83
C LEU A 27 15.65 14.40 4.54
N GLY A 28 16.01 15.68 4.63
CA GLY A 28 16.03 16.60 3.50
C GLY A 28 14.65 16.97 2.98
N CYS A 29 13.58 17.00 3.77
CA CYS A 29 12.22 17.31 3.29
C CYS A 29 12.13 18.64 2.51
N VAL A 30 11.27 18.69 1.49
CA VAL A 30 10.94 19.92 0.75
C VAL A 30 9.87 20.69 1.52
N TYR A 31 10.13 21.96 1.83
CA TYR A 31 9.17 22.80 2.54
C TYR A 31 8.37 23.69 1.59
N VAL A 32 7.05 23.67 1.75
CA VAL A 32 6.10 24.43 0.94
C VAL A 32 5.46 25.54 1.76
N GLN A 33 5.33 26.71 1.13
CA GLN A 33 4.56 27.83 1.65
C GLN A 33 3.47 28.16 0.63
N ARG A 34 2.20 27.92 0.98
CA ARG A 34 1.06 28.06 0.05
C ARG A 34 0.61 29.52 -0.14
N GLU A 35 1.13 30.44 0.66
CA GLU A 35 0.59 31.80 0.84
C GLU A 35 1.34 32.90 0.07
N LEU A 36 2.46 32.59 -0.60
CA LEU A 36 3.22 33.57 -1.38
C LEU A 36 3.24 33.16 -2.86
N LYS A 37 2.37 33.78 -3.66
CA LYS A 37 2.47 33.78 -5.12
C LYS A 37 3.57 34.77 -5.52
N SER A 38 4.84 34.40 -5.34
CA SER A 38 5.95 35.15 -5.94
C SER A 38 6.38 34.45 -7.22
N SER A 39 6.32 35.18 -8.33
CA SER A 39 6.61 34.76 -9.71
C SER A 39 8.03 34.21 -9.94
N ASP A 40 8.95 34.37 -8.99
CA ASP A 40 10.39 34.07 -9.17
C ASP A 40 10.92 32.86 -8.38
N ILE A 41 10.07 32.11 -7.67
CA ILE A 41 10.50 30.90 -6.95
C ILE A 41 10.21 29.69 -7.84
N LYS A 42 11.26 28.90 -8.17
CA LYS A 42 11.11 27.54 -8.74
C LYS A 42 9.95 26.85 -8.03
N GLY A 43 8.85 26.60 -8.77
CA GLY A 43 7.65 26.02 -8.19
C GLY A 43 7.96 24.72 -7.45
N VAL A 44 7.16 24.39 -6.44
CA VAL A 44 7.32 23.15 -5.65
C VAL A 44 7.44 21.92 -6.56
N SER A 45 6.71 21.92 -7.67
CA SER A 45 6.78 20.86 -8.69
C SER A 45 8.15 20.77 -9.37
N ALA A 46 8.83 21.88 -9.66
CA ALA A 46 10.18 21.86 -10.23
C ALA A 46 11.19 21.28 -9.24
N VAL A 47 11.11 21.67 -7.96
CA VAL A 47 11.97 21.12 -6.90
C VAL A 47 11.74 19.62 -6.70
N ILE A 48 10.48 19.19 -6.76
CA ILE A 48 10.12 17.77 -6.73
C ILE A 48 10.72 17.03 -7.92
N SER A 49 10.57 17.57 -9.13
CA SER A 49 11.11 16.95 -10.34
C SER A 49 12.63 16.80 -10.31
N ASP A 50 13.35 17.87 -9.96
CA ASP A 50 14.82 17.86 -9.85
C ASP A 50 15.30 16.73 -8.92
N ARG A 51 14.62 16.55 -7.77
CA ARG A 51 14.98 15.52 -6.77
C ARG A 51 14.61 14.10 -7.17
N ILE A 52 13.46 13.91 -7.80
CA ILE A 52 13.08 12.58 -8.32
C ILE A 52 14.11 12.16 -9.37
N GLN A 53 14.53 13.08 -10.23
CA GLN A 53 15.51 12.80 -11.27
C GLN A 53 16.88 12.47 -10.67
N GLU A 54 17.32 13.21 -9.66
CA GLU A 54 18.56 12.92 -8.91
C GLU A 54 18.51 11.53 -8.27
N ALA A 55 17.44 11.19 -7.56
CA ALA A 55 17.27 9.87 -6.94
C ALA A 55 17.12 8.72 -7.94
N HIS A 56 16.73 9.02 -9.19
CA HIS A 56 16.67 8.04 -10.26
C HIS A 56 18.07 7.73 -10.82
N GLN A 57 18.95 8.74 -10.90
CA GLN A 57 20.31 8.61 -11.42
C GLN A 57 21.29 8.10 -10.36
N ASP A 58 21.15 8.58 -9.12
CA ASP A 58 22.00 8.20 -8.00
C ASP A 58 21.21 7.39 -6.96
N LYS A 59 21.59 6.12 -6.79
CA LYS A 59 21.00 5.23 -5.79
C LYS A 59 21.32 5.65 -4.35
N SER A 60 22.33 6.49 -4.15
CA SER A 60 22.72 7.03 -2.85
C SER A 60 21.92 8.28 -2.46
N ALA A 61 21.30 8.95 -3.43
CA ALA A 61 20.43 10.08 -3.17
C ALA A 61 19.12 9.64 -2.48
N PRO A 62 18.57 10.47 -1.58
CA PRO A 62 17.39 10.12 -0.82
C PRO A 62 16.17 10.03 -1.73
N LYS A 63 15.49 8.88 -1.70
CA LYS A 63 14.23 8.69 -2.43
C LYS A 63 13.16 9.65 -1.92
N MET A 64 12.23 10.04 -2.78
CA MET A 64 11.11 10.90 -2.39
C MET A 64 9.82 10.10 -2.25
N MET A 65 9.08 10.32 -1.17
CA MET A 65 7.69 9.86 -1.01
C MET A 65 6.75 11.05 -1.17
N ILE A 66 5.78 10.90 -2.08
CA ILE A 66 4.83 11.96 -2.42
C ILE A 66 3.42 11.43 -2.20
N PHE A 67 2.56 12.30 -1.67
CA PHE A 67 1.13 12.07 -1.54
C PHE A 67 0.43 12.89 -2.63
N PRO A 68 0.16 12.32 -3.82
CA PRO A 68 -0.29 13.06 -4.99
C PRO A 68 -1.67 13.70 -4.80
N GLU A 69 -2.47 13.19 -3.88
CA GLU A 69 -3.73 13.80 -3.45
C GLU A 69 -3.52 15.16 -2.77
N GLY A 70 -2.42 15.29 -2.03
CA GLY A 70 -2.07 16.49 -1.26
C GLY A 70 -2.97 16.75 -0.05
N THR A 71 -3.79 15.77 0.34
CA THR A 71 -4.62 15.72 1.55
C THR A 71 -4.79 14.27 2.01
N THR A 72 -5.42 14.06 3.17
CA THR A 72 -5.80 12.75 3.70
C THR A 72 -7.31 12.55 3.58
N THR A 73 -7.76 11.36 3.18
CA THR A 73 -9.18 10.95 3.15
C THR A 73 -9.47 9.87 4.19
N ASN A 74 -10.75 9.49 4.28
CA ASN A 74 -11.24 8.34 5.04
C ASN A 74 -10.78 6.97 4.48
N GLY A 75 -10.18 6.94 3.28
CA GLY A 75 -9.68 5.70 2.66
C GLY A 75 -10.70 4.94 1.81
N ASP A 76 -11.97 5.36 1.80
CA ASP A 76 -13.03 4.74 0.97
C ASP A 76 -12.97 5.21 -0.50
N TYR A 77 -12.37 6.38 -0.74
CA TYR A 77 -12.28 6.99 -2.06
C TYR A 77 -10.89 7.60 -2.30
N LEU A 78 -10.45 7.58 -3.56
CA LEU A 78 -9.21 8.20 -4.03
C LEU A 78 -9.53 9.53 -4.72
N LEU A 79 -9.06 10.65 -4.18
CA LEU A 79 -9.28 11.94 -4.86
C LEU A 79 -8.36 12.09 -6.08
N PRO A 80 -8.70 12.98 -7.03
CA PRO A 80 -7.85 13.24 -8.18
C PRO A 80 -6.43 13.65 -7.79
N PHE A 81 -5.46 13.06 -8.49
CA PHE A 81 -4.04 13.32 -8.25
C PHE A 81 -3.60 14.65 -8.85
N LYS A 82 -2.76 15.38 -8.12
CA LYS A 82 -2.14 16.61 -8.61
C LYS A 82 -1.02 16.26 -9.59
N THR A 83 -1.17 16.69 -10.84
CA THR A 83 -0.21 16.45 -11.93
C THR A 83 1.22 16.87 -11.61
N GLY A 84 1.39 17.92 -10.78
CA GLY A 84 2.70 18.41 -10.35
C GLY A 84 3.61 17.35 -9.70
N ALA A 85 3.04 16.29 -9.11
CA ALA A 85 3.79 15.18 -8.53
C ALA A 85 4.41 14.23 -9.58
N PHE A 86 3.92 14.25 -10.83
CA PHE A 86 4.27 13.30 -11.89
C PHE A 86 5.06 13.92 -13.03
N LEU A 87 5.41 15.21 -12.95
CA LEU A 87 6.14 15.91 -14.01
C LEU A 87 7.54 15.33 -14.30
N ALA A 88 8.12 14.61 -13.34
CA ALA A 88 9.43 13.96 -13.50
C ALA A 88 9.40 12.74 -14.44
N GLN A 89 8.22 12.18 -14.73
CA GLN A 89 8.06 10.99 -15.60
C GLN A 89 8.93 9.78 -15.21
N SER A 90 9.35 9.69 -13.94
CA SER A 90 10.15 8.60 -13.41
C SER A 90 9.27 7.44 -12.92
N PRO A 91 9.73 6.17 -12.97
CA PRO A 91 8.99 5.04 -12.45
C PRO A 91 8.60 5.20 -10.96
N VAL A 92 7.34 4.90 -10.63
CA VAL A 92 6.80 5.04 -9.27
C VAL A 92 6.58 3.69 -8.60
N ARG A 93 6.77 3.62 -7.28
CA ARG A 93 6.38 2.46 -6.46
C ARG A 93 5.22 2.87 -5.57
N HIS A 94 4.13 2.11 -5.63
CA HIS A 94 2.91 2.41 -4.88
C HIS A 94 2.96 1.83 -3.45
N VAL A 95 2.53 2.65 -2.49
CA VAL A 95 2.40 2.33 -1.07
C VAL A 95 1.01 2.82 -0.66
N ILE A 96 0.14 1.92 -0.21
CA ILE A 96 -1.29 2.20 0.03
C ILE A 96 -1.58 1.98 1.52
N LEU A 97 -2.31 2.91 2.16
CA LEU A 97 -2.81 2.88 3.55
C LEU A 97 -1.77 2.75 4.68
N LEU A 98 -0.47 2.61 4.38
CA LEU A 98 0.59 2.34 5.38
C LEU A 98 0.89 3.48 6.37
N LEU A 99 0.33 4.69 6.18
CA LEU A 99 0.55 5.86 7.05
C LEU A 99 -0.74 6.56 7.47
N CYS A 100 -1.92 5.99 7.14
CA CYS A 100 -3.23 6.60 7.41
C CYS A 100 -3.90 6.06 8.68
N GLN A 101 -3.24 5.20 9.44
CA GLN A 101 -3.77 4.63 10.68
C GLN A 101 -2.79 4.85 11.83
N PHE A 102 -3.26 5.47 12.91
CA PHE A 102 -2.47 5.76 14.11
C PHE A 102 -2.03 4.47 14.83
N ALA A 103 -2.76 3.38 14.61
CA ALA A 103 -2.44 2.03 15.05
C ALA A 103 -2.91 1.03 13.98
N ASN A 104 -2.04 0.10 13.61
CA ASN A 104 -2.42 -1.11 12.89
C ASN A 104 -2.47 -2.23 13.92
N TYR A 105 -3.66 -2.77 14.19
CA TYR A 105 -3.81 -3.91 15.09
C TYR A 105 -3.57 -5.18 14.28
N ILE A 106 -2.50 -5.89 14.61
CA ILE A 106 -2.17 -7.20 14.05
C ILE A 106 -2.18 -8.19 15.21
N GLU A 107 -3.03 -9.20 15.11
CA GLU A 107 -3.03 -10.35 16.01
C GLU A 107 -2.34 -11.52 15.31
N VAL A 108 -1.26 -12.03 15.91
CA VAL A 108 -0.49 -13.15 15.36
C VAL A 108 -0.66 -14.36 16.27
N THR A 109 -1.47 -15.32 15.84
CA THR A 109 -1.62 -16.60 16.53
C THR A 109 -0.64 -17.62 15.95
N LYS A 110 0.38 -17.99 16.73
CA LYS A 110 1.37 -18.99 16.32
C LYS A 110 0.80 -20.41 16.52
N LEU A 111 0.45 -21.06 15.42
CA LEU A 111 0.00 -22.45 15.45
C LEU A 111 1.17 -23.43 15.66
N PRO A 112 0.93 -24.61 16.25
CA PRO A 112 1.94 -25.66 16.34
C PRO A 112 2.36 -26.13 14.95
N VAL A 113 3.61 -26.61 14.84
CA VAL A 113 4.17 -27.09 13.57
C VAL A 113 3.40 -28.33 13.11
N TYR A 114 2.62 -28.18 12.03
CA TYR A 114 1.91 -29.30 11.41
C TYR A 114 2.88 -30.21 10.66
N ARG A 115 2.90 -31.50 11.00
CA ARG A 115 3.78 -32.50 10.37
C ARG A 115 2.92 -33.47 9.54
N PRO A 116 3.19 -33.61 8.23
CA PRO A 116 2.42 -34.51 7.38
C PRO A 116 2.62 -35.98 7.75
N SER A 117 1.53 -36.73 7.74
CA SER A 117 1.51 -38.20 7.78
C SER A 117 2.02 -38.80 6.45
N GLU A 118 2.36 -40.09 6.43
CA GLU A 118 2.79 -40.77 5.19
C GLU A 118 1.74 -40.71 4.07
N GLN A 119 0.45 -40.71 4.43
CA GLN A 119 -0.66 -40.57 3.49
C GLN A 119 -0.72 -39.16 2.87
N GLU A 120 -0.50 -38.13 3.69
CA GLU A 120 -0.44 -36.72 3.23
C GLU A 120 0.82 -36.42 2.44
N LYS A 121 1.92 -37.16 2.68
CA LYS A 121 3.12 -37.08 1.84
C LYS A 121 2.86 -37.62 0.43
N ALA A 122 1.96 -38.61 0.30
CA ALA A 122 1.57 -39.18 -0.98
C ALA A 122 0.53 -38.34 -1.73
N ASP A 123 -0.36 -37.63 -1.03
CA ASP A 123 -1.36 -36.72 -1.62
C ASP A 123 -1.23 -35.27 -1.11
N PRO A 124 -0.65 -34.37 -1.92
CA PRO A 124 -0.53 -32.95 -1.58
C PRO A 124 -1.87 -32.23 -1.38
N LYS A 125 -2.96 -32.68 -2.02
CA LYS A 125 -4.28 -32.04 -1.87
C LYS A 125 -4.87 -32.33 -0.50
N LEU A 126 -4.75 -33.58 -0.07
CA LEU A 126 -5.17 -34.01 1.27
C LEU A 126 -4.41 -33.25 2.37
N TYR A 127 -3.10 -33.04 2.18
CA TYR A 127 -2.28 -32.24 3.09
C TYR A 127 -2.80 -30.80 3.21
N ALA A 128 -3.03 -30.12 2.07
CA ALA A 128 -3.51 -28.74 2.05
C ALA A 128 -4.88 -28.59 2.73
N GLU A 129 -5.80 -29.54 2.50
CA GLU A 129 -7.13 -29.55 3.11
C GLU A 129 -7.08 -29.75 4.63
N ASN A 130 -6.21 -30.65 5.12
CA ASN A 130 -6.05 -30.85 6.56
C ASN A 130 -5.41 -29.65 7.26
N VAL A 131 -4.40 -29.01 6.64
CA VAL A 131 -3.81 -27.76 7.14
C VAL A 131 -4.87 -26.65 7.20
N ARG A 132 -5.69 -26.54 6.16
CA ARG A 132 -6.80 -25.57 6.11
C ARG A 132 -7.79 -25.79 7.25
N ARG A 133 -8.17 -27.04 7.54
CA ARG A 133 -9.06 -27.39 8.65
C ARG A 133 -8.45 -27.04 10.00
N LEU A 134 -7.16 -27.29 10.20
CA LEU A 134 -6.45 -26.91 11.43
C LEU A 134 -6.52 -25.40 11.65
N ILE A 135 -6.16 -24.61 10.62
CA ILE A 135 -6.21 -23.14 10.70
C ILE A 135 -7.63 -22.68 11.02
N ALA A 136 -8.64 -23.23 10.35
CA ALA A 136 -10.03 -22.85 10.58
C ALA A 136 -10.50 -23.17 12.01
N ARG A 137 -10.11 -24.32 12.56
CA ARG A 137 -10.43 -24.69 13.94
C ARG A 137 -9.80 -23.74 14.95
N GLU A 138 -8.51 -23.45 14.80
CA GLU A 138 -7.76 -22.63 15.76
C GLU A 138 -8.16 -21.15 15.69
N ALA A 139 -8.52 -20.67 14.49
CA ALA A 139 -8.99 -19.30 14.29
C ALA A 139 -10.52 -19.14 14.40
N ASN A 140 -11.26 -20.21 14.76
CA ASN A 140 -12.72 -20.25 14.84
C ASN A 140 -13.42 -19.73 13.56
N LEU A 141 -12.92 -20.14 12.40
CA LEU A 141 -13.41 -19.74 11.08
C LEU A 141 -14.34 -20.80 10.48
N ILE A 142 -15.34 -20.35 9.73
CA ILE A 142 -16.25 -21.22 8.97
C ILE A 142 -15.58 -21.59 7.65
N LEU A 143 -15.48 -22.89 7.35
CA LEU A 143 -15.00 -23.37 6.06
C LEU A 143 -16.07 -23.14 4.99
N SER A 144 -15.65 -22.71 3.81
CA SER A 144 -16.52 -22.46 2.66
C SER A 144 -15.96 -23.13 1.43
N ASP A 145 -16.79 -23.79 0.64
CA ASP A 145 -16.38 -24.43 -0.61
C ASP A 145 -16.28 -23.42 -1.78
N VAL A 146 -16.61 -22.16 -1.52
CA VAL A 146 -16.56 -21.06 -2.48
C VAL A 146 -15.11 -20.72 -2.80
N GLY A 147 -14.74 -20.87 -4.06
CA GLY A 147 -13.39 -20.65 -4.57
C GLY A 147 -13.17 -19.24 -5.10
N LEU A 148 -12.04 -19.08 -5.80
CA LEU A 148 -11.66 -17.80 -6.40
C LEU A 148 -12.60 -17.40 -7.56
N ALA A 149 -13.18 -18.37 -8.27
CA ALA A 149 -14.06 -18.11 -9.40
C ALA A 149 -15.36 -17.45 -8.96
N GLU A 150 -16.01 -18.01 -7.95
CA GLU A 150 -17.24 -17.50 -7.36
C GLU A 150 -17.01 -16.14 -6.69
N LYS A 151 -15.87 -15.97 -6.01
CA LYS A 151 -15.47 -14.67 -5.44
C LYS A 151 -15.35 -13.59 -6.50
N ARG A 152 -14.79 -13.90 -7.68
CA ARG A 152 -14.67 -12.94 -8.79
C ARG A 152 -16.03 -12.55 -9.35
N VAL A 153 -16.93 -13.52 -9.55
CA VAL A 153 -18.30 -13.26 -10.00
C VAL A 153 -19.05 -12.37 -9.01
N TYR A 154 -18.92 -12.64 -7.70
CA TYR A 154 -19.51 -11.79 -6.66
C TYR A 154 -18.97 -10.36 -6.69
N LEU A 155 -17.66 -10.18 -6.86
CA LEU A 155 -17.04 -8.85 -6.96
C LEU A 155 -17.47 -8.11 -8.23
N GLU A 156 -17.61 -8.80 -9.37
CA GLU A 156 -18.12 -8.21 -10.61
C GLU A 156 -19.58 -7.76 -10.46
N ALA A 157 -20.41 -8.56 -9.79
CA ALA A 157 -21.79 -8.21 -9.48
C ALA A 157 -21.90 -6.99 -8.55
N LEU A 158 -21.09 -6.90 -7.50
CA LEU A 158 -21.05 -5.74 -6.60
C LEU A 158 -20.63 -4.44 -7.31
N ASN A 159 -19.77 -4.54 -8.33
CA ASN A 159 -19.30 -3.41 -9.12
C ASN A 159 -20.27 -2.99 -10.24
N GLY A 160 -21.48 -3.58 -10.28
CA GLY A 160 -22.52 -3.25 -11.27
C GLY A 160 -22.24 -3.81 -12.67
N ASN A 161 -21.20 -4.65 -12.84
CA ASN A 161 -20.88 -5.32 -14.10
C ASN A 161 -21.67 -6.64 -14.20
N ILE A 162 -22.99 -6.56 -14.30
CA ILE A 162 -23.84 -7.75 -14.47
C ILE A 162 -23.79 -8.19 -15.93
N SER A 163 -22.73 -8.88 -16.31
CA SER A 163 -22.78 -9.85 -17.41
C SER A 163 -23.02 -11.20 -16.75
N THR A 164 -24.24 -11.70 -16.67
CA THR A 164 -24.51 -13.02 -16.07
C THR A 164 -23.77 -14.14 -16.82
N PRO A 165 -22.92 -14.94 -16.17
CA PRO A 165 -22.57 -16.26 -16.68
C PRO A 165 -23.19 -17.32 -15.77
N THR A 166 -24.05 -18.13 -16.36
CA THR A 166 -24.62 -19.35 -15.78
C THR A 166 -23.50 -20.29 -15.34
N VAL A 167 -23.06 -20.23 -14.08
CA VAL A 167 -22.13 -21.23 -13.51
C VAL A 167 -22.54 -21.60 -12.08
N LEU A 168 -23.81 -21.98 -11.92
CA LEU A 168 -24.17 -22.95 -10.89
C LEU A 168 -24.10 -24.34 -11.54
N ARG A 169 -22.89 -24.88 -11.68
CA ARG A 169 -22.75 -26.34 -11.85
C ARG A 169 -22.48 -26.92 -10.47
N HIS A 170 -23.47 -27.65 -9.96
CA HIS A 170 -23.23 -28.69 -8.98
C HIS A 170 -22.07 -29.55 -9.46
N LYS A 171 -21.05 -29.67 -8.61
CA LYS A 171 -20.00 -30.65 -8.80
C LYS A 171 -20.55 -31.96 -8.25
N ASP A 172 -21.19 -32.73 -9.12
CA ASP A 172 -21.56 -34.12 -8.83
C ASP A 172 -20.27 -34.95 -8.72
N ASP A 173 -20.20 -35.74 -7.64
CA ASP A 173 -19.32 -36.86 -7.26
C ASP A 173 -17.80 -36.80 -7.58
#